data_AF-J9FS00-F1
#
_entry.id   AF-J9FS00-F1
#
_cell.length_a   1.000
_cell.length_b   1.000
_cell.length_c   1.000
_cell.angle_alpha   90.00
_cell.angle_beta   90.00
_cell.angle_gamma   90.00
#
_symmetry.space_group_name_H-M   'P 1'
#
loop_
_entity.id
_entity.type
_entity.pdbx_description
1 polymer ?
#
loop_
_entity_poly.entity_id
_entity_poly.type
_entity_poly.pdbx_seq_one_letter_code
_entity_poly.pdbx_strand_id
1 'polypeptide(L)'
;SLFCVKKSNNPNAKTLMIATSLDELGLMVSDYESDGTLKFVALEGMSPASLLHQKVVVYTRDHTAYSGVVACNKVRFMEDPSASIKMDMLVLDMGMTLEEAKDVFTIGDLVSLGGQCEKVGTNCVMGKQLNTRMMLEAIIEISERLKGHDLDFNVAMGGIAQSVVGWRGTKT
;
A
#
# COMPACT_ATOMS: atom_id res chain seq x y z
N SER A 1 9.04 8.04 -8.53
CA SER A 1 8.93 6.92 -9.50
C SER A 1 10.31 6.37 -9.79
N LEU A 2 10.42 5.12 -10.24
CA LEU A 2 11.71 4.48 -10.56
C LEU A 2 11.61 3.83 -11.94
N PHE A 3 12.55 4.14 -12.83
CA PHE A 3 12.60 3.57 -14.18
C PHE A 3 14.02 3.14 -14.56
N CYS A 4 14.11 1.95 -15.17
CA CYS A 4 15.28 1.48 -15.89
C CYS A 4 15.07 1.72 -17.39
N VAL A 5 16.09 2.18 -18.09
CA VAL A 5 16.02 2.47 -19.54
C VAL A 5 17.02 1.61 -20.29
N LYS A 6 16.53 0.67 -21.10
CA LYS A 6 17.32 -0.03 -22.11
C LYS A 6 17.33 0.81 -23.38
N LYS A 7 18.51 1.31 -23.76
CA LYS A 7 18.67 2.11 -24.98
C LYS A 7 18.85 1.22 -26.21
N SER A 8 18.28 1.67 -27.32
CA SER A 8 18.59 1.16 -28.65
C SER A 8 19.91 1.72 -29.15
N ASN A 9 20.56 1.01 -30.07
CA ASN A 9 21.68 1.53 -30.84
C ASN A 9 21.24 2.53 -31.93
N ASN A 10 19.94 2.60 -32.25
CA ASN A 10 19.38 3.57 -33.18
C ASN A 10 19.30 4.97 -32.53
N PRO A 11 20.02 5.98 -33.03
CA PRO A 11 20.02 7.33 -32.45
C PRO A 11 18.65 8.04 -32.54
N ASN A 12 17.77 7.60 -33.43
CA ASN A 12 16.43 8.14 -33.62
C ASN A 12 15.33 7.27 -33.01
N ALA A 13 15.71 6.30 -32.17
CA ALA A 13 14.79 5.37 -31.53
C ALA A 13 13.68 6.09 -30.74
N LYS A 14 12.43 5.68 -30.98
CA LYS A 14 11.31 6.03 -30.09
C LYS A 14 11.42 5.27 -28.78
N THR A 15 10.71 5.72 -27.76
CA THR A 15 10.71 5.09 -26.44
C THR A 15 9.36 4.46 -26.17
N LEU A 16 9.35 3.15 -25.92
CA LEU A 16 8.22 2.43 -25.35
C LEU A 16 8.35 2.44 -23.82
N MET A 17 7.29 2.86 -23.13
CA MET A 17 7.23 2.84 -21.68
C MET A 17 6.33 1.72 -21.20
N ILE A 18 6.83 0.89 -20.28
CA ILE A 18 6.09 -0.16 -19.59
C ILE A 18 6.15 0.17 -18.11
N ALA A 19 5.02 0.57 -17.54
CA ALA A 19 4.95 1.08 -16.19
C ALA A 19 3.72 0.56 -15.45
N THR A 20 3.87 0.36 -14.14
CA THR A 20 2.78 0.07 -13.21
C THR A 20 2.98 0.85 -11.91
N SER A 21 2.04 0.79 -10.99
CA SER A 21 2.14 1.45 -9.69
C SER A 21 3.14 0.76 -8.75
N LEU A 22 3.94 1.55 -8.02
CA LEU A 22 4.81 1.08 -6.93
C LEU A 22 4.10 1.06 -5.59
N ASP A 23 3.20 2.01 -5.42
CA ASP A 23 2.47 2.26 -4.20
C ASP A 23 1.21 1.39 -4.11
N GLU A 24 0.63 1.41 -2.92
CA GLU A 24 -0.49 0.60 -2.53
C GLU A 24 -1.50 1.43 -1.76
N LEU A 25 -2.75 0.95 -1.70
CA LEU A 25 -3.73 1.50 -0.79
C LEU A 25 -3.24 1.31 0.65
N GLY A 26 -3.40 2.35 1.44
CA GLY A 26 -2.98 2.37 2.83
C GLY A 26 -3.68 3.48 3.61
N LEU A 27 -3.28 3.62 4.86
CA LEU A 27 -3.76 4.62 5.79
C LEU A 27 -2.57 5.44 6.27
N MET A 28 -2.85 6.53 6.97
CA MET A 28 -1.83 7.37 7.59
C MET A 28 -2.32 7.80 8.96
N VAL A 29 -1.46 7.66 9.98
CA VAL A 29 -1.76 8.11 11.35
C VAL A 29 -2.09 9.60 11.33
N SER A 30 -3.21 9.99 11.91
CA SER A 30 -3.69 11.38 11.89
C SER A 30 -3.79 12.01 13.27
N ASP A 31 -3.97 11.20 14.33
CA ASP A 31 -4.14 11.68 15.70
C ASP A 31 -4.00 10.51 16.69
N TYR A 32 -3.99 10.83 17.98
CA TYR A 32 -4.03 9.85 19.09
C TYR A 32 -5.35 9.99 19.85
N GLU A 33 -5.92 8.88 20.28
CA GLU A 33 -7.07 8.85 21.18
C GLU A 33 -6.62 8.72 22.64
N SER A 34 -7.47 9.14 23.58
CA SER A 34 -7.14 9.08 25.01
C SER A 34 -6.93 7.65 25.55
N ASP A 35 -7.46 6.64 24.85
CA ASP A 35 -7.31 5.23 25.18
C ASP A 35 -6.02 4.60 24.61
N GLY A 36 -5.21 5.37 23.87
CA GLY A 36 -3.97 4.91 23.23
C GLY A 36 -4.13 4.41 21.81
N THR A 37 -5.36 4.28 21.30
CA THR A 37 -5.59 3.96 19.88
C THR A 37 -5.23 5.14 18.97
N LEU A 38 -4.95 4.85 17.70
CA LEU A 38 -4.56 5.87 16.73
C LEU A 38 -5.71 6.18 15.77
N LYS A 39 -6.00 7.45 15.53
CA LYS A 39 -6.83 7.84 14.38
C LYS A 39 -6.00 7.75 13.11
N PHE A 40 -6.69 7.59 11.99
CA PHE A 40 -6.06 7.59 10.69
C PHE A 40 -6.89 8.33 9.63
N VAL A 41 -6.23 8.65 8.52
CA VAL A 41 -6.88 9.00 7.26
C VAL A 41 -6.58 7.91 6.23
N ALA A 42 -7.57 7.56 5.41
CA ALA A 42 -7.34 6.66 4.28
C ALA A 42 -6.64 7.40 3.14
N LEU A 43 -5.59 6.80 2.57
CA LEU A 43 -4.83 7.34 1.44
C LEU A 43 -5.46 6.95 0.10
N GLU A 44 -6.80 6.97 0.04
CA GLU A 44 -7.71 6.87 -1.11
C GLU A 44 -9.08 6.33 -0.64
N GLY A 45 -10.05 6.20 -1.56
CA GLY A 45 -11.35 5.60 -1.28
C GLY A 45 -11.26 4.13 -0.85
N MET A 46 -11.38 3.88 0.45
CA MET A 46 -11.52 2.53 1.02
C MET A 46 -12.87 2.38 1.70
N SER A 47 -13.48 1.21 1.56
CA SER A 47 -14.72 0.88 2.28
C SER A 47 -14.42 0.64 3.76
N PRO A 48 -15.10 1.34 4.70
CA PRO A 48 -14.95 1.07 6.14
C PRO A 48 -15.24 -0.39 6.51
N ALA A 49 -16.22 -1.02 5.84
CA ALA A 49 -16.57 -2.42 6.07
C ALA A 49 -15.43 -3.39 5.70
N SER A 50 -14.62 -3.05 4.68
CA SER A 50 -13.46 -3.85 4.29
C SER A 50 -12.27 -3.68 5.22
N LEU A 51 -12.25 -2.61 6.04
CA LEU A 51 -11.17 -2.32 6.98
C LEU A 51 -11.41 -2.91 8.36
N LEU A 52 -12.68 -3.01 8.79
CA LEU A 52 -13.00 -3.46 10.15
C LEU A 52 -12.33 -4.82 10.46
N HIS A 53 -11.60 -4.86 11.57
CA HIS A 53 -10.86 -6.02 12.08
C HIS A 53 -9.77 -6.56 11.15
N GLN A 54 -9.34 -5.79 10.15
CA GLN A 54 -8.17 -6.15 9.37
C GLN A 54 -6.90 -5.94 10.19
N LYS A 55 -5.96 -6.86 10.05
CA LYS A 55 -4.58 -6.65 10.51
C LYS A 55 -3.99 -5.48 9.74
N VAL A 56 -3.17 -4.68 10.41
CA VAL A 56 -2.42 -3.57 9.80
C VAL A 56 -0.96 -3.61 10.24
N VAL A 57 -0.12 -2.88 9.51
CA VAL A 57 1.28 -2.64 9.86
C VAL A 57 1.56 -1.15 9.77
N VAL A 58 1.96 -0.55 10.89
CA VAL A 58 2.40 0.85 10.97
C VAL A 58 3.91 0.91 10.80
N TYR A 59 4.38 1.76 9.89
CA TYR A 59 5.79 1.99 9.62
C TYR A 59 6.24 3.33 10.21
N THR A 60 7.14 3.26 11.19
CA THR A 60 7.67 4.42 11.91
C THR A 60 8.85 5.07 11.17
N ARG A 61 9.27 6.25 11.63
CA ARG A 61 10.33 7.06 10.99
C ARG A 61 11.70 6.40 10.98
N ASP A 62 11.97 5.53 11.93
CA ASP A 62 13.18 4.71 12.04
C ASP A 62 13.10 3.41 11.20
N HIS A 63 12.07 3.26 10.37
CA HIS A 63 11.80 2.09 9.53
C HIS A 63 11.41 0.83 10.32
N THR A 64 11.00 0.95 11.58
CA THR A 64 10.43 -0.14 12.35
C THR A 64 8.98 -0.41 11.93
N ALA A 65 8.54 -1.66 12.01
CA ALA A 65 7.21 -2.10 11.60
C ALA A 65 6.46 -2.71 12.79
N TYR A 66 5.32 -2.11 13.13
CA TYR A 66 4.46 -2.55 14.25
C TYR A 66 3.16 -3.13 13.73
N SER A 67 2.82 -4.33 14.18
CA SER A 67 1.53 -4.96 13.85
C SER A 67 0.43 -4.41 14.76
N GLY A 68 -0.72 -4.14 14.17
CA GLY A 68 -1.94 -3.77 14.90
C GLY A 68 -3.18 -4.29 14.21
N VAL A 69 -4.33 -3.80 14.64
CA VAL A 69 -5.63 -4.14 14.05
C VAL A 69 -6.48 -2.88 13.90
N VAL A 70 -7.31 -2.84 12.85
CA VAL A 70 -8.36 -1.83 12.77
C VAL A 70 -9.49 -2.23 13.71
N ALA A 71 -9.76 -1.40 14.71
CA ALA A 71 -10.85 -1.58 15.66
C ALA A 71 -11.97 -0.56 15.45
N CYS A 72 -13.12 -0.81 16.05
CA CYS A 72 -14.21 0.18 16.17
C CYS A 72 -14.53 0.37 17.65
N ASN A 73 -14.21 1.55 18.19
CA ASN A 73 -14.40 1.86 19.61
C ASN A 73 -15.72 2.60 19.91
N LYS A 74 -16.47 3.01 18.87
CA LYS A 74 -17.71 3.81 19.02
C LYS A 74 -19.01 3.02 18.90
N VAL A 75 -18.98 1.78 18.41
CA VAL A 75 -20.18 0.99 18.13
C VAL A 75 -20.09 -0.37 18.80
N ARG A 76 -21.12 -0.71 19.58
CA ARG A 76 -21.32 -2.06 20.11
C ARG A 76 -22.26 -2.83 19.20
N PHE A 77 -21.70 -3.60 18.25
CA PHE A 77 -22.49 -4.32 17.23
C PHE A 77 -23.50 -5.32 17.80
N MET A 78 -23.28 -5.82 19.02
CA MET A 78 -24.26 -6.68 19.71
C MET A 78 -25.52 -5.91 20.13
N GLU A 79 -25.41 -4.62 20.41
CA GLU A 79 -26.51 -3.75 20.83
C GLU A 79 -27.23 -3.12 19.63
N ASP A 80 -26.49 -2.82 18.56
CA ASP A 80 -27.05 -2.36 17.27
C ASP A 80 -26.42 -3.11 16.09
N PRO A 81 -26.98 -4.26 15.70
CA PRO A 81 -26.51 -5.03 14.55
C PRO A 81 -26.71 -4.31 13.20
N SER A 82 -27.54 -3.27 13.16
CA SER A 82 -27.86 -2.50 11.95
C SER A 82 -26.98 -1.26 11.76
N ALA A 83 -26.12 -0.97 12.74
CA ALA A 83 -25.26 0.21 12.72
C ALA A 83 -24.37 0.24 11.47
N SER A 84 -24.44 1.35 10.73
CA SER A 84 -23.55 1.59 9.60
C SER A 84 -22.12 1.87 10.09
N ILE A 85 -21.14 1.11 9.60
CA ILE A 85 -19.72 1.37 9.90
C ILE A 85 -19.27 2.60 9.10
N LYS A 86 -18.84 3.65 9.82
CA LYS A 86 -18.26 4.86 9.22
C LYS A 86 -16.76 4.91 9.47
N MET A 87 -16.03 5.57 8.56
CA MET A 87 -14.56 5.64 8.62
C MET A 87 -14.06 6.32 9.91
N ASP A 88 -14.75 7.35 10.39
CA ASP A 88 -14.43 8.11 11.60
C ASP A 88 -14.71 7.36 12.92
N MET A 89 -15.31 6.17 12.83
CA MET A 89 -15.51 5.24 13.94
C MET A 89 -14.41 4.20 14.04
N LEU A 90 -13.53 4.12 13.04
CA LEU A 90 -12.43 3.17 12.99
C LEU A 90 -11.17 3.82 13.55
N VAL A 91 -10.42 3.03 14.32
CA VAL A 91 -9.12 3.39 14.91
C VAL A 91 -8.13 2.25 14.70
N LEU A 92 -6.83 2.53 14.85
CA LEU A 92 -5.80 1.50 14.90
C LEU A 92 -5.54 1.17 16.36
N ASP A 93 -5.79 -0.08 16.74
CA ASP A 93 -5.39 -0.61 18.03
C ASP A 93 -4.03 -1.28 17.90
N MET A 94 -3.06 -0.73 18.62
CA MET A 94 -1.68 -1.18 18.66
C MET A 94 -1.35 -1.90 19.98
N GLY A 95 -2.33 -2.11 20.86
CA GLY A 95 -2.14 -2.71 22.18
C GLY A 95 -1.28 -1.87 23.13
N MET A 96 -1.35 -0.54 23.01
CA MET A 96 -0.50 0.42 23.73
C MET A 96 -1.35 1.45 24.47
N THR A 97 -0.81 1.97 25.58
CA THR A 97 -1.31 3.18 26.23
C THR A 97 -1.01 4.43 25.40
N LEU A 98 -1.64 5.56 25.74
CA LEU A 98 -1.39 6.84 25.06
C LEU A 98 0.08 7.27 25.12
N GLU A 99 0.75 7.09 26.26
CA GLU A 99 2.14 7.50 26.42
C GLU A 99 3.06 6.61 25.56
N GLU A 100 2.88 5.28 25.60
CA GLU A 100 3.62 4.35 24.74
C GLU A 100 3.39 4.64 23.25
N ALA A 101 2.15 4.92 22.85
CA ALA A 101 1.82 5.21 21.46
C ALA A 101 2.46 6.51 20.96
N LYS A 102 2.56 7.54 21.80
CA LYS A 102 3.25 8.81 21.47
C LYS A 102 4.76 8.66 21.38
N ASP A 103 5.34 7.77 22.18
CA ASP A 103 6.77 7.49 22.14
C ASP A 103 7.17 6.70 20.88
N VAL A 104 6.27 5.85 20.37
CA VAL A 104 6.54 4.97 19.22
C VAL A 104 6.11 5.57 17.88
N PHE A 105 4.90 6.14 17.80
CA PHE A 105 4.28 6.55 16.54
C PHE A 105 4.28 8.06 16.38
N THR A 106 4.46 8.52 15.14
CA THR A 106 4.36 9.93 14.76
C THR A 106 3.16 10.16 13.84
N ILE A 107 2.44 11.27 14.02
CA ILE A 107 1.41 11.70 13.05
C ILE A 107 2.04 11.79 11.66
N GLY A 108 1.37 11.16 10.68
CA GLY A 108 1.86 11.02 9.32
C GLY A 108 2.55 9.68 9.03
N ASP A 109 2.74 8.82 10.04
CA ASP A 109 3.28 7.47 9.83
C ASP A 109 2.35 6.66 8.93
N LEU A 110 2.96 5.90 8.01
CA LEU A 110 2.23 5.17 6.99
C LEU A 110 1.77 3.83 7.54
N VAL A 111 0.58 3.43 7.11
CA VAL A 111 -0.06 2.19 7.57
C VAL A 111 -0.46 1.39 6.34
N SER A 112 0.00 0.15 6.28
CA SER A 112 -0.46 -0.81 5.27
C SER A 112 -1.43 -1.81 5.88
N LEU A 113 -2.28 -2.41 5.04
CA LEU A 113 -2.98 -3.62 5.44
C LEU A 113 -1.98 -4.75 5.65
N GLY A 114 -2.22 -5.54 6.70
CA GLY A 114 -1.52 -6.78 6.95
C GLY A 114 -2.06 -7.90 6.06
N GLY A 115 -1.19 -8.85 5.72
CA GLY A 115 -1.58 -10.02 4.94
C GLY A 115 -0.35 -10.69 4.35
N GLN A 116 -0.28 -12.01 4.46
CA GLN A 116 0.76 -12.81 3.82
C GLN A 116 0.32 -13.19 2.41
N CYS A 117 1.30 -13.54 1.58
CA CYS A 117 1.05 -14.14 0.28
C CYS A 117 1.03 -15.66 0.44
N GLU A 118 -0.07 -16.30 0.06
CA GLU A 118 -0.31 -17.71 0.29
C GLU A 118 -0.92 -18.36 -0.96
N LYS A 119 -0.59 -19.64 -1.18
CA LYS A 119 -1.26 -20.44 -2.20
C LYS A 119 -2.59 -20.93 -1.66
N VAL A 120 -3.66 -20.74 -2.42
CA VAL A 120 -5.01 -21.19 -2.09
C VAL A 120 -5.44 -22.21 -3.15
N GLY A 121 -5.68 -23.44 -2.70
CA GLY A 121 -5.90 -24.55 -3.63
C GLY A 121 -4.70 -24.78 -4.55
N THR A 122 -4.95 -25.25 -5.77
CA THR A 122 -3.89 -25.62 -6.73
C THR A 122 -3.43 -24.48 -7.62
N ASN A 123 -4.33 -23.55 -7.96
CA ASN A 123 -4.12 -22.57 -9.03
C ASN A 123 -4.36 -21.12 -8.60
N CYS A 124 -4.61 -20.84 -7.32
CA CYS A 124 -4.84 -19.48 -6.84
C CYS A 124 -3.75 -19.06 -5.85
N VAL A 125 -3.48 -17.75 -5.85
CA VAL A 125 -2.67 -17.08 -4.84
C VAL A 125 -3.54 -16.00 -4.21
N MET A 126 -3.48 -15.90 -2.90
CA MET A 126 -4.13 -14.85 -2.13
C MET A 126 -3.05 -14.05 -1.41
N GLY A 127 -3.22 -12.74 -1.35
CA GLY A 127 -2.33 -11.87 -0.61
C GLY A 127 -2.72 -10.42 -0.77
N LYS A 128 -2.11 -9.57 0.04
CA LYS A 128 -2.30 -8.13 -0.11
C LYS A 128 -1.67 -7.65 -1.41
N GLN A 129 -2.33 -6.72 -2.08
CA GLN A 129 -1.78 -5.90 -3.17
C GLN A 129 -1.21 -6.70 -4.35
N LEU A 130 -1.79 -7.87 -4.66
CA LEU A 130 -1.34 -8.69 -5.79
C LEU A 130 -1.35 -7.90 -7.11
N ASN A 131 -2.34 -7.02 -7.33
CA ASN A 131 -2.46 -6.29 -8.60
C ASN A 131 -1.18 -5.50 -8.95
N THR A 132 -0.68 -4.64 -8.05
CA THR A 132 0.52 -3.85 -8.35
C THR A 132 1.79 -4.70 -8.32
N ARG A 133 1.89 -5.67 -7.39
CA ARG A 133 3.08 -6.52 -7.23
C ARG A 133 3.28 -7.49 -8.40
N MET A 134 2.22 -8.13 -8.90
CA MET A 134 2.30 -9.04 -10.05
C MET A 134 2.68 -8.31 -11.33
N MET A 135 2.21 -7.07 -11.51
CA MET A 135 2.59 -6.27 -12.68
C MET A 135 4.05 -5.82 -12.62
N LEU A 136 4.57 -5.50 -11.42
CA LEU A 136 6.00 -5.21 -11.25
C LEU A 136 6.85 -6.44 -11.56
N GLU A 137 6.42 -7.62 -11.10
CA GLU A 137 7.09 -8.88 -11.42
C GLU A 137 7.10 -9.15 -12.93
N ALA A 138 5.98 -8.93 -13.62
CA ALA A 138 5.92 -9.06 -15.07
C ALA A 138 6.90 -8.11 -15.78
N ILE A 139 7.08 -6.88 -15.28
CA ILE A 139 8.07 -5.93 -15.83
C ILE A 139 9.50 -6.42 -15.60
N ILE A 140 9.80 -7.00 -14.43
CA ILE A 140 11.12 -7.58 -14.13
C ILE A 140 11.40 -8.76 -15.07
N GLU A 141 10.44 -9.67 -15.25
CA GLU A 141 10.55 -10.82 -16.16
C GLU A 141 10.76 -10.37 -17.62
N ILE A 142 10.02 -9.34 -18.07
CA ILE A 142 10.24 -8.74 -19.40
C ILE A 142 11.67 -8.20 -19.51
N SER A 143 12.15 -7.48 -18.50
CA SER A 143 13.51 -6.92 -18.48
C SER A 143 14.58 -8.01 -18.60
N GLU A 144 14.45 -9.12 -17.87
CA GLU A 144 15.39 -10.24 -17.96
C GLU A 144 15.33 -10.93 -19.33
N ARG A 145 14.14 -11.11 -19.90
CA ARG A 145 13.98 -11.69 -21.25
C ARG A 145 14.54 -10.82 -22.36
N LEU A 146 14.54 -9.49 -22.19
CA LEU A 146 15.12 -8.55 -23.17
C LEU A 146 16.64 -8.43 -23.05
N LYS A 147 17.25 -9.07 -22.06
CA LYS A 147 18.70 -9.08 -21.88
C LYS A 147 19.37 -9.79 -23.06
N GLY A 148 20.38 -9.15 -23.64
CA GLY A 148 21.08 -9.66 -24.83
C GLY A 148 20.34 -9.50 -26.16
N HIS A 149 19.12 -8.94 -26.16
CA HIS A 149 18.42 -8.58 -27.39
C HIS A 149 18.67 -7.12 -27.74
N ASP A 150 19.03 -6.86 -28.99
CA ASP A 150 19.02 -5.51 -29.56
C ASP A 150 17.62 -5.16 -30.05
N LEU A 151 17.18 -3.92 -29.79
CA LEU A 151 15.87 -3.42 -30.14
C LEU A 151 16.02 -2.13 -30.95
N ASP A 152 15.13 -1.90 -31.91
CA ASP A 152 15.11 -0.66 -32.72
C ASP A 152 14.48 0.54 -31.98
N PHE A 153 14.01 0.32 -30.75
CA PHE A 153 13.40 1.31 -29.87
C PHE A 153 13.99 1.22 -28.46
N ASN A 154 13.96 2.34 -27.73
CA ASN A 154 14.28 2.37 -26.31
C ASN A 154 13.13 1.76 -25.51
N VAL A 155 13.44 1.12 -24.40
CA VAL A 155 12.45 0.58 -23.47
C VAL A 155 12.68 1.19 -22.10
N ALA A 156 11.69 1.93 -21.59
CA ALA A 156 11.65 2.43 -20.22
C ALA A 156 10.71 1.52 -19.40
N MET A 157 11.26 0.81 -18.42
CA MET A 157 10.55 -0.15 -17.59
C MET A 157 10.62 0.27 -16.14
N GLY A 158 9.50 0.26 -15.42
CA GLY A 158 9.55 0.58 -14.00
C GLY A 158 8.21 0.85 -13.36
N GLY A 159 8.25 1.66 -12.32
CA GLY A 159 7.14 1.87 -11.43
C GLY A 159 6.88 3.34 -11.11
N ILE A 160 5.60 3.68 -11.09
CA ILE A 160 5.06 5.01 -10.79
C ILE A 160 4.79 5.09 -9.29
N ALA A 161 5.36 6.09 -8.62
CA ALA A 161 5.02 6.36 -7.22
C ALA A 161 3.78 7.25 -7.11
N GLN A 162 3.09 7.21 -5.98
CA GLN A 162 1.94 8.08 -5.69
C GLN A 162 0.83 7.97 -6.76
N SER A 163 0.63 6.77 -7.28
CA SER A 163 -0.48 6.46 -8.17
C SER A 163 -1.82 6.51 -7.44
N VAL A 164 -1.86 6.07 -6.18
CA VAL A 164 -3.09 6.01 -5.40
C VAL A 164 -3.58 7.42 -5.12
N VAL A 165 -2.71 8.33 -4.66
CA VAL A 165 -3.07 9.73 -4.34
C VAL A 165 -3.12 10.67 -5.55
N GLY A 166 -3.72 10.21 -6.65
CA GLY A 166 -4.00 11.01 -7.84
C GLY A 166 -2.93 10.98 -8.94
N TRP A 167 -2.32 9.82 -9.17
CA TRP A 167 -1.39 9.58 -10.30
C TRP A 167 -0.20 10.56 -10.37
N ARG A 168 0.28 11.06 -9.22
CA ARG A 168 1.23 12.19 -9.19
C ARG A 168 2.56 11.85 -9.85
N GLY A 169 3.08 10.65 -9.62
CA GLY A 169 4.35 10.21 -10.21
C GLY A 169 4.30 9.94 -11.72
N THR A 170 3.14 10.09 -12.38
CA THR A 170 3.05 10.06 -13.85
C THR A 170 3.40 11.41 -14.50
N LYS A 171 3.35 12.50 -13.72
CA LYS A 171 3.59 13.87 -14.20
C LYS A 171 5.05 14.32 -14.01
N THR A 172 5.87 13.46 -13.41
CA THR A 172 7.28 13.71 -13.04
C THR A 172 8.19 12.79 -13.82
#